data_AF-A0A944JD97-F1
#
_entry.id   AF-A0A944JD97-F1
#
_cell.length_a   1.000
_cell.length_b   1.000
_cell.length_c   1.000
_cell.angle_alpha   90.00
_cell.angle_beta   90.00
_cell.angle_gamma   90.00
#
_symmetry.space_group_name_H-M   'P 1'
#
loop_
_entity.id
_entity.type
_entity.pdbx_description
1 polymer ?
#
loop_
_entity_poly.entity_id
_entity_poly.type
_entity_poly.pdbx_seq_one_letter_code
_entity_poly.pdbx_strand_id
1 'polypeptide(L)' 'MVLLNQRTGRYWQLNATGATVLQAFLNGSTLQQISDALVQARPVSREHAEADVNALIDHVTRAGLVSIP' A
#
# COMPACT_ATOMS: atom_id res chain seq x y z
N MET A 1 2.72 -10.95 -0.47
CA MET A 1 1.68 -10.91 -1.53
C MET A 1 2.36 -10.64 -2.86
N VAL A 2 1.87 -11.20 -3.97
CA VAL A 2 2.42 -10.96 -5.31
C VAL A 2 1.32 -10.39 -6.21
N LEU A 3 1.65 -9.34 -6.95
CA LEU A 3 0.78 -8.67 -7.92
C LEU A 3 1.35 -8.89 -9.32
N LEU A 4 0.47 -9.17 -10.29
CA LEU A 4 0.84 -9.33 -11.69
C LEU A 4 0.16 -8.22 -12.50
N ASN A 5 0.95 -7.43 -13.21
CA ASN A 5 0.41 -6.54 -14.23
C ASN A 5 0.18 -7.37 -15.50
N GLN A 6 -1.07 -7.71 -15.78
CA GLN A 6 -1.44 -8.57 -16.91
C GLN A 6 -1.13 -7.95 -18.28
N ARG A 7 -1.00 -6.61 -18.38
CA ARG A 7 -0.65 -5.92 -19.63
C ARG A 7 0.83 -6.06 -19.97
N THR A 8 1.70 -6.04 -18.97
CA THR A 8 3.16 -6.04 -19.15
C THR A 8 3.83 -7.36 -18.79
N GLY A 9 3.13 -8.27 -18.12
CA GLY A 9 3.66 -9.54 -17.62
C GLY A 9 4.60 -9.40 -16.41
N ARG A 10 4.81 -8.18 -15.90
CA ARG A 10 5.67 -7.92 -14.75
C ARG A 10 4.99 -8.33 -13.46
N TYR A 11 5.78 -8.82 -12.51
CA TYR A 11 5.32 -9.13 -11.16
C TYR A 11 5.96 -8.20 -10.13
N TRP A 12 5.23 -7.93 -9.05
CA TRP A 12 5.68 -7.17 -7.90
C TRP A 12 5.38 -7.96 -6.65
N GLN A 13 6.39 -8.10 -5.79
CA GLN A 13 6.23 -8.74 -4.50
C GLN A 13 6.19 -7.67 -3.41
N LEU A 14 5.11 -7.69 -2.63
CA LEU A 14 4.98 -6.86 -1.45
C LEU A 14 5.44 -7.63 -0.21
N ASN A 15 6.18 -6.91 0.64
CA ASN A 15 6.47 -7.36 2.00
C ASN A 15 5.17 -7.47 2.83
N ALA A 16 5.26 -8.02 4.04
CA ALA A 16 4.08 -8.26 4.87
C ALA A 16 3.29 -6.97 5.16
N THR A 17 3.98 -5.89 5.53
CA THR A 17 3.37 -4.59 5.82
C THR A 17 2.67 -3.98 4.60
N GLY A 18 3.35 -3.95 3.47
CA GLY A 18 2.81 -3.42 2.22
C GLY A 18 1.63 -4.24 1.70
N ALA A 19 1.62 -5.55 1.95
CA ALA A 19 0.45 -6.36 1.66
C ALA A 19 -0.77 -5.95 2.50
N THR A 20 -0.58 -5.72 3.80
CA THR A 20 -1.64 -5.23 4.69
C THR A 20 -2.15 -3.84 4.27
N VAL A 21 -1.23 -2.92 3.97
CA VAL A 21 -1.58 -1.55 3.51
C VAL A 21 -2.40 -1.61 2.23
N LEU A 22 -1.95 -2.38 1.23
CA LEU A 22 -2.67 -2.48 -0.04
C LEU A 22 -4.02 -3.16 0.12
N GLN A 23 -4.13 -4.18 0.96
CA GLN A 23 -5.40 -4.85 1.22
C GLN A 23 -6.40 -3.91 1.90
N ALA A 24 -5.97 -3.11 2.88
CA ALA A 24 -6.81 -2.11 3.53
C ALA A 24 -7.27 -1.03 2.54
N PHE A 25 -6.40 -0.57 1.65
CA PHE A 25 -6.74 0.36 0.58
C PHE A 25 -7.79 -0.22 -0.39
N LEU A 26 -7.60 -1.46 -0.84
CA LEU A 26 -8.56 -2.15 -1.71
C LEU A 26 -9.92 -2.40 -1.02
N ASN A 27 -9.93 -2.50 0.31
CA ASN A 27 -11.15 -2.59 1.11
C ASN A 27 -11.83 -1.22 1.34
N GLY A 28 -11.31 -0.14 0.76
CA GLY A 28 -11.87 1.21 0.84
C GLY A 28 -11.42 2.04 2.05
N SER A 29 -10.39 1.60 2.79
CA SER A 29 -9.82 2.42 3.87
C SER A 29 -9.06 3.62 3.31
N THR A 30 -9.18 4.77 3.96
CA THR A 30 -8.41 5.96 3.60
C THR A 30 -6.95 5.83 4.01
N LEU A 31 -6.05 6.58 3.37
CA LEU A 31 -4.62 6.55 3.71
C LEU A 31 -4.36 6.94 5.17
N GLN A 32 -5.16 7.84 5.74
CA GLN A 32 -5.10 8.21 7.15
C GLN A 32 -5.50 7.04 8.05
N GLN A 33 -6.61 6.35 7.77
CA GLN A 33 -7.04 5.17 8.54
C GLN A 33 -5.98 4.06 8.49
N ILE A 34 -5.35 3.86 7.34
CA ILE A 34 -4.30 2.84 7.18
C ILE A 34 -3.05 3.23 7.98
N SER A 35 -2.66 4.51 7.94
CA SER A 35 -1.49 5.02 8.68
C SER A 35 -1.72 4.92 10.20
N ASP A 36 -2.92 5.26 10.66
CA ASP A 36 -3.34 5.09 12.06
C ASP A 36 -3.21 3.63 12.50
N ALA A 37 -3.73 2.69 11.70
CA ALA A 37 -3.63 1.27 11.99
C ALA A 37 -2.17 0.78 12.01
N LEU A 38 -1.30 1.34 11.16
CA LEU A 38 0.11 1.00 11.10
C LEU A 38 0.85 1.40 12.39
N VAL A 39 0.61 2.61 12.89
CA VAL A 39 1.20 3.13 14.14
C VAL A 39 0.72 2.34 15.35
N GLN A 40 -0.53 1.85 15.34
CA GLN A 40 -1.03 0.98 16.41
C GLN A 40 -0.40 -0.42 16.38
N ALA A 41 -0.11 -0.95 15.18
CA ALA A 41 0.42 -2.30 15.02
C ALA A 41 1.96 -2.38 15.12
N ARG A 42 2.67 -1.26 14.95
CA ARG A 42 4.14 -1.23 14.82
C ARG A 42 4.72 0.00 15.53
N PRO A 43 5.93 -0.10 16.11
CA PRO A 43 6.60 1.04 16.73
C PRO A 43 7.21 1.96 15.65
N VAL A 44 6.37 2.76 15.00
CA VAL A 44 6.73 3.71 13.93
C VAL A 44 6.02 5.04 14.18
N SER A 45 6.66 6.17 13.84
CA SER A 45 6.02 7.48 13.98
C SER A 45 4.90 7.65 12.96
N ARG A 46 3.91 8.48 13.29
CA ARG A 46 2.82 8.80 12.36
C ARG A 46 3.34 9.35 11.04
N GLU A 47 4.32 10.26 11.05
CA GLU A 47 4.83 10.83 9.80
C GLU A 47 5.50 9.77 8.91
N HIS A 48 6.26 8.85 9.50
CA HIS A 48 6.87 7.75 8.75
C HIS A 48 5.81 6.80 8.19
N ALA A 49 4.79 6.45 8.98
CA ALA A 49 3.70 5.59 8.53
C ALA A 49 2.96 6.22 7.34
N GLU A 50 2.64 7.51 7.42
CA GLU A 50 1.98 8.25 6.35
C GLU A 50 2.86 8.34 5.10
N ALA A 51 4.16 8.62 5.25
CA ALA A 51 5.10 8.65 4.14
C ALA A 51 5.21 7.30 3.43
N ASP A 52 5.33 6.21 4.19
CA ASP A 52 5.44 4.85 3.64
C ASP A 52 4.16 4.42 2.93
N VAL A 53 2.99 4.71 3.52
CA VAL A 53 1.68 4.40 2.91
C VAL A 53 1.51 5.16 1.61
N ASN A 54 1.79 6.47 1.59
CA ASN A 54 1.71 7.29 0.38
C ASN A 54 2.67 6.78 -0.70
N ALA A 55 3.95 6.56 -0.34
CA ALA A 55 4.96 6.10 -1.29
C ALA A 55 4.58 4.74 -1.91
N LEU A 56 4.02 3.83 -1.11
CA LEU A 56 3.56 2.54 -1.60
C LEU A 56 2.41 2.69 -2.60
N ILE A 57 1.35 3.43 -2.25
CA ILE A 57 0.17 3.60 -3.11
C ILE A 57 0.54 4.33 -4.40
N ASP A 58 1.37 5.36 -4.33
CA ASP A 58 1.90 6.04 -5.51
C ASP A 58 2.67 5.08 -6.41
N HIS A 59 3.52 4.23 -5.84
CA HIS A 59 4.33 3.30 -6.61
C HIS A 59 3.46 2.25 -7.33
N VAL A 60 2.49 1.64 -6.64
CA VAL A 60 1.62 0.64 -7.27
C VAL A 60 0.65 1.26 -8.29
N THR A 61 0.23 2.52 -8.08
CA THR A 61 -0.60 3.27 -9.04
C THR A 61 0.20 3.58 -10.30
N ARG A 62 1.42 4.09 -10.18
CA ARG A 62 2.31 4.36 -11.34
C ARG A 62 2.71 3.09 -12.09
N ALA A 63 2.80 1.96 -11.39
CA ALA A 63 3.01 0.65 -12.00
C ALA A 63 1.77 0.11 -12.75
N GLY A 64 0.63 0.81 -12.68
CA GLY A 64 -0.63 0.41 -13.31
C GLY A 64 -1.24 -0.83 -12.68
N LEU A 65 -0.97 -1.08 -11.39
CA LEU A 65 -1.49 -2.24 -10.66
C LEU A 65 -2.83 -1.97 -9.97
N VAL A 66 -3.07 -0.70 -9.62
CA VAL A 66 -4.31 -0.23 -9.00
C VAL A 66 -4.68 1.12 -9.61
N SER A 67 -5.96 1.46 -9.63
CA SER A 67 -6.42 2.81 -9.94
C SER A 67 -7.03 3.43 -8.68
N ILE A 68 -6.65 4.67 -8.41
CA ILE A 68 -7.37 5.50 -7.44
C ILE A 68 -8.65 5.95 -8.17
N PRO A 69 -9.85 5.70 -7.60
CA PRO A 69 -11.10 6.16 -8.20
C PRO A 69 -11.19 7.70 -8.24
#